data_AF-A0A7V0IUB0-F1
#
_entry.id   AF-A0A7V0IUB0-F1
#
_cell.length_a   1.000
_cell.length_b   1.000
_cell.length_c   1.000
_cell.angle_alpha   90.00
_cell.angle_beta   90.00
_cell.angle_gamma   90.00
#
_symmetry.space_group_name_H-M   'P 1'
#
loop_
_entity.id
_entity.type
_entity.pdbx_description
1 polymer ?
#
loop_
_entity_poly.entity_id
_entity_poly.type
_entity_poly.pdbx_seq_one_letter_code
_entity_poly.pdbx_strand_id
1 'polypeptide(L)'
;ESIEMFNRLWSRRVARGGPIGVIVSDGWDRGDPELLRTEMARFHRSMHRTVWLNPLAARPGYSPETQGMKAVLPFIDDFLPAASLHDLTDVIRLLESVPAHRGERRAG
;
A
#
# COMPACT_ATOMS: atom_id res chain seq x y z
N GLU A 1 9.88 -8.79 4.44
CA GLU A 1 10.98 -8.98 3.47
C GLU A 1 10.68 -8.47 2.05
N SER A 2 9.48 -8.71 1.47
CA SER A 2 9.18 -8.35 0.07
C SER A 2 9.37 -6.86 -0.27
N ILE A 3 8.96 -5.96 0.63
CA ILE A 3 9.11 -4.51 0.42
C ILE A 3 10.58 -4.09 0.46
N GLU A 4 11.37 -4.65 1.38
CA GLU A 4 12.82 -4.44 1.45
C GLU A 4 13.49 -4.83 0.12
N MET A 5 13.16 -6.02 -0.38
CA MET A 5 13.70 -6.51 -1.64
C MET A 5 13.28 -5.62 -2.81
N PHE A 6 12.02 -5.17 -2.86
CA PHE A 6 11.56 -4.22 -3.87
C PHE A 6 12.34 -2.90 -3.81
N ASN A 7 12.51 -2.34 -2.62
CA ASN A 7 13.25 -1.09 -2.43
C ASN A 7 14.70 -1.23 -2.91
N ARG A 8 15.35 -2.36 -2.58
CA ARG A 8 16.74 -2.64 -2.95
C ARG A 8 16.94 -2.85 -4.46
N LEU A 9 16.04 -3.60 -5.10
CA LEU A 9 16.24 -4.07 -6.47
C LEU A 9 15.54 -3.21 -7.52
N TRP A 10 14.41 -2.60 -7.19
CA TRP A 10 13.48 -2.04 -8.17
C TRP A 10 13.14 -0.57 -7.97
N SER A 11 13.06 -0.08 -6.73
CA SER A 11 12.58 1.29 -6.46
C SER A 11 13.27 2.35 -7.33
N ARG A 12 14.61 2.35 -7.41
CA ARG A 12 15.35 3.31 -8.27
C ARG A 12 15.05 3.21 -9.76
N ARG A 13 14.63 2.04 -10.24
CA ARG A 13 14.36 1.77 -11.66
C ARG A 13 12.95 2.18 -12.06
N VAL A 14 11.99 2.03 -11.16
CA VAL A 14 10.55 2.18 -11.47
C VAL A 14 9.89 3.38 -10.78
N ALA A 15 10.50 3.96 -9.75
CA ALA A 15 9.90 5.04 -8.97
C ALA A 15 10.04 6.44 -9.60
N ARG A 16 10.73 6.57 -10.75
CA ARG A 16 10.85 7.86 -11.44
C ARG A 16 9.46 8.36 -11.82
N GLY A 17 9.16 9.61 -11.46
CA GLY A 17 7.84 10.22 -11.68
C GLY A 17 6.83 9.94 -10.56
N GLY A 18 7.17 9.12 -9.57
CA GLY A 18 6.25 8.76 -8.48
C GLY A 18 5.06 7.97 -9.02
N PRO A 19 5.21 6.67 -9.32
CA PRO A 19 4.08 5.87 -9.75
C PRO A 19 3.09 5.64 -8.60
N ILE A 20 1.92 5.08 -8.94
CA ILE A 20 1.03 4.49 -7.94
C ILE A 20 1.57 3.10 -7.61
N GLY A 21 1.86 2.86 -6.33
CA GLY A 21 2.29 1.56 -5.82
C GLY A 21 1.08 0.78 -5.30
N VAL A 22 0.75 -0.34 -5.95
CA VAL A 22 -0.33 -1.23 -5.52
C VAL A 22 0.27 -2.46 -4.84
N ILE A 23 -0.10 -2.71 -3.59
CA ILE A 23 0.31 -3.88 -2.81
C ILE A 23 -0.92 -4.76 -2.60
N VAL A 24 -0.82 -6.04 -2.96
CA VAL A 24 -1.87 -7.03 -2.70
C VAL A 24 -1.40 -7.97 -1.60
N SER A 25 -1.99 -7.85 -0.41
CA SER A 25 -1.56 -8.64 0.76
C SER A 25 -2.60 -8.60 1.88
N ASP A 26 -2.66 -9.67 2.68
CA ASP A 26 -3.49 -9.77 3.87
C ASP A 26 -2.83 -9.17 5.14
N GLY A 27 -1.53 -8.85 5.09
CA GLY A 27 -0.78 -8.22 6.18
C GLY A 27 -0.52 -9.15 7.38
N TRP A 28 -0.54 -10.47 7.16
CA TRP A 28 -0.31 -11.48 8.19
C TRP A 28 1.16 -11.87 8.39
N ASP A 29 2.10 -11.14 7.76
CA ASP A 29 3.53 -11.40 7.88
C ASP A 29 3.98 -11.38 9.37
N ARG A 30 4.74 -12.40 9.78
CA ARG A 30 5.29 -12.59 11.12
C ARG A 30 6.73 -12.11 11.26
N GLY A 31 7.30 -11.50 10.21
CA GLY A 31 8.61 -10.88 10.27
C GLY A 31 8.69 -9.70 11.25
N ASP A 32 9.86 -9.07 11.32
CA ASP A 32 10.09 -7.89 12.17
C ASP A 32 9.19 -6.70 11.75
N PRO A 33 8.23 -6.27 12.59
CA PRO A 33 7.33 -5.16 12.27
C PRO A 33 8.08 -3.83 12.10
N GLU A 34 9.21 -3.64 12.76
CA GLU A 34 9.98 -2.39 12.70
C GLU A 34 10.76 -2.27 11.39
N LEU A 35 11.31 -3.39 10.91
CA LEU A 35 11.86 -3.48 9.56
C LEU A 35 10.78 -3.21 8.51
N LEU A 36 9.61 -3.86 8.65
CA LEU A 36 8.48 -3.64 7.74
C LEU A 36 8.05 -2.17 7.70
N ARG A 37 7.89 -1.55 8.88
CA ARG A 37 7.57 -0.12 9.03
C ARG A 37 8.59 0.76 8.30
N THR A 38 9.88 0.49 8.51
CA THR A 38 10.98 1.26 7.91
C THR A 38 10.98 1.15 6.39
N GLU A 39 10.84 -0.06 5.86
CA GLU A 39 10.85 -0.31 4.42
C GLU A 39 9.57 0.18 3.75
N MET A 40 8.42 0.11 4.42
CA MET A 40 7.18 0.68 3.94
C MET A 40 7.24 2.21 3.88
N ALA A 41 7.86 2.86 4.88
CA ALA A 41 8.09 4.30 4.84
C ALA A 41 8.98 4.71 3.64
N ARG A 42 10.01 3.91 3.31
CA ARG A 42 10.88 4.13 2.13
C ARG A 42 10.11 3.95 0.82
N PHE A 43 9.29 2.91 0.75
CA PHE A 43 8.41 2.63 -0.38
C PHE A 43 7.44 3.80 -0.61
N HIS A 44 6.68 4.22 0.41
CA HIS A 44 5.68 5.30 0.31
C HIS A 44 6.27 6.63 -0.13
N ARG A 45 7.47 6.99 0.33
CA ARG A 45 8.16 8.21 -0.14
C ARG A 45 8.46 8.18 -1.64
N SER A 46 8.69 6.98 -2.18
CA SER A 46 9.03 6.76 -3.59
C SER A 46 7.81 6.68 -4.51
N MET A 47 6.63 6.43 -3.95
CA MET A 47 5.37 6.41 -4.69
C MET A 47 4.71 7.80 -4.68
N HIS A 48 3.88 8.08 -5.68
CA HIS A 48 2.92 9.19 -5.62
C HIS A 48 1.79 8.86 -4.65
N ARG A 49 1.27 7.63 -4.75
CA ARG A 49 0.19 7.08 -3.92
C ARG A 49 0.40 5.59 -3.68
N THR A 50 0.15 5.14 -2.47
CA THR A 50 0.28 3.74 -2.05
C THR A 50 -1.11 3.16 -1.76
N VAL A 51 -1.51 2.19 -2.58
CA VAL A 51 -2.79 1.50 -2.48
C VAL A 51 -2.55 0.09 -1.94
N TRP A 52 -3.25 -0.28 -0.88
CA TRP A 52 -3.21 -1.61 -0.30
C TRP A 52 -4.53 -2.34 -0.56
N LEU A 53 -4.44 -3.45 -1.28
CA LEU A 53 -5.53 -4.34 -1.61
C LEU A 53 -5.49 -5.55 -0.68
N ASN A 54 -6.46 -5.64 0.23
CA ASN A 54 -6.52 -6.72 1.21
C ASN A 54 -7.72 -7.66 0.93
N PRO A 55 -7.49 -8.94 0.56
CA PRO A 55 -8.57 -9.88 0.27
C PRO A 55 -9.41 -10.23 1.52
N LEU A 56 -8.89 -10.00 2.72
CA LEU A 56 -9.64 -10.22 3.97
C LEU A 56 -10.51 -9.02 4.34
N ALA A 57 -10.25 -7.83 3.79
CA ALA A 57 -10.97 -6.62 4.16
C ALA A 57 -12.46 -6.61 3.74
N ALA A 58 -12.85 -7.47 2.80
CA ALA A 58 -14.25 -7.65 2.42
C ALA A 58 -15.07 -8.46 3.46
N ARG A 59 -14.40 -9.10 4.43
CA ARG A 59 -15.08 -9.96 5.41
C ARG A 59 -15.77 -9.13 6.49
N PRO A 60 -17.04 -9.42 6.83
CA PRO A 60 -17.70 -8.76 7.95
C PRO A 60 -16.89 -8.88 9.24
N GLY A 61 -16.70 -7.76 9.94
CA GLY A 61 -15.94 -7.71 11.20
C GLY A 61 -14.42 -7.78 11.04
N TYR A 62 -13.88 -7.70 9.82
CA TYR A 62 -12.44 -7.55 9.63
C TYR A 62 -11.92 -6.24 10.26
N SER A 63 -10.86 -6.34 11.05
CA SER A 63 -10.05 -5.19 11.48
C SER A 63 -8.56 -5.51 11.27
N PRO A 64 -7.74 -4.57 10.77
CA PRO A 64 -6.31 -4.75 10.51
C PRO A 64 -5.46 -4.70 11.81
N GLU A 65 -5.76 -5.58 12.76
CA GLU A 65 -5.18 -5.56 14.11
C GLU A 65 -3.80 -6.23 14.25
N THR A 66 -3.34 -6.93 13.20
CA THR A 66 -2.05 -7.61 13.22
C THR A 66 -0.91 -6.61 13.36
N GLN A 67 0.20 -7.04 13.97
CA GLN A 67 1.38 -6.19 14.11
C GLN A 67 1.91 -5.73 12.74
N GLY A 68 1.93 -6.63 11.75
CA GLY A 68 2.30 -6.31 10.38
C GLY A 68 1.40 -5.23 9.78
N MET A 69 0.08 -5.34 9.94
CA MET A 69 -0.83 -4.31 9.45
C MET A 69 -0.65 -2.97 10.17
N LYS A 70 -0.59 -2.99 11.50
CA LYS A 70 -0.32 -1.78 12.31
C LYS A 70 0.96 -1.06 11.87
N ALA A 71 2.00 -1.81 11.50
CA ALA A 71 3.26 -1.26 11.01
C ALA A 71 3.15 -0.55 9.65
N VAL A 72 2.25 -1.00 8.76
CA VAL A 72 2.13 -0.43 7.40
C VAL A 72 1.03 0.61 7.25
N LEU A 73 -0.01 0.57 8.09
CA LEU A 73 -1.17 1.46 8.04
C LEU A 73 -0.81 2.95 7.91
N PRO A 74 0.19 3.50 8.62
CA PRO A 74 0.58 4.91 8.49
C PRO A 74 1.11 5.32 7.10
N PHE A 75 1.43 4.36 6.24
CA PHE A 75 2.06 4.56 4.93
C PHE A 75 1.17 4.09 3.77
N ILE A 76 -0.09 3.81 4.05
CA ILE A 76 -1.10 3.43 3.07
C ILE A 76 -2.00 4.66 2.86
N ASP A 77 -2.10 5.11 1.62
CA ASP A 77 -2.99 6.22 1.27
C ASP A 77 -4.42 5.71 1.05
N ASP A 78 -4.57 4.51 0.49
CA ASP A 78 -5.87 3.86 0.26
C ASP A 78 -5.84 2.39 0.66
N PHE A 79 -6.82 1.96 1.45
CA PHE A 79 -6.99 0.57 1.87
C PHE A 79 -8.33 0.05 1.34
N LEU A 80 -8.28 -0.94 0.46
CA LEU A 80 -9.44 -1.45 -0.25
C LEU A 80 -9.54 -2.97 -0.14
N PRO A 81 -10.77 -3.52 -0.17
CA PRO A 81 -10.95 -4.95 -0.40
C PRO A 81 -10.49 -5.35 -1.80
N ALA A 82 -10.19 -6.64 -1.98
CA ALA A 82 -9.91 -7.24 -3.29
C ALA A 82 -10.32 -8.73 -3.33
N ALA A 83 -11.50 -9.04 -2.78
CA ALA A 83 -12.01 -10.41 -2.69
C ALA A 83 -12.93 -10.78 -3.87
N SER A 84 -13.37 -9.81 -4.66
CA SER A 84 -14.33 -9.99 -5.75
C SER A 84 -14.07 -9.08 -6.94
N LEU A 85 -14.72 -9.36 -8.08
CA LEU A 85 -14.69 -8.49 -9.27
C LEU A 85 -15.30 -7.11 -9.00
N HIS A 86 -16.29 -7.04 -8.11
CA HIS A 86 -16.86 -5.77 -7.68
C HIS A 86 -15.79 -4.90 -7.02
N ASP A 87 -15.00 -5.48 -6.10
CA ASP A 87 -13.93 -4.76 -5.41
C ASP A 87 -12.88 -4.21 -6.40
N LEU A 88 -12.55 -4.98 -7.44
CA LEU A 88 -11.64 -4.51 -8.49
C LEU A 88 -12.20 -3.33 -9.28
N THR A 89 -13.52 -3.21 -9.40
CA THR A 89 -14.15 -2.04 -10.03
C THR A 89 -13.91 -0.78 -9.20
N ASP A 90 -13.95 -0.90 -7.86
CA ASP A 90 -13.65 0.22 -6.96
C ASP A 90 -12.17 0.61 -6.99
N VAL A 91 -11.26 -0.36 -7.19
CA VAL A 91 -9.84 -0.09 -7.46
C VAL A 91 -9.68 0.72 -8.75
N ILE A 92 -10.36 0.35 -9.84
CA ILE A 92 -10.29 1.08 -11.11
C ILE A 92 -10.78 2.52 -10.93
N ARG A 93 -11.93 2.71 -10.28
CA ARG A 93 -12.48 4.05 -9.99
C ARG A 93 -11.53 4.89 -9.14
N LEU A 94 -10.89 4.28 -8.14
CA LEU A 94 -9.86 4.95 -7.36
C LEU A 94 -8.73 5.44 -8.28
N LEU A 95 -8.18 4.57 -9.11
CA LEU A 95 -7.07 4.89 -10.01
C LEU A 95 -7.43 6.01 -11.00
N GLU A 96 -8.65 6.02 -11.53
CA GLU A 96 -9.16 7.09 -12.40
C GLU A 96 -9.27 8.45 -11.68
N SER A 97 -9.49 8.43 -10.37
CA SER A 97 -9.59 9.65 -9.55
C SER A 97 -8.25 10.23 -9.12
N VAL A 98 -7.16 9.46 -9.22
CA VAL A 98 -5.83 9.91 -8.78
C VAL A 98 -5.33 10.99 -9.75
N PRO A 99 -5.04 12.22 -9.28
CA PRO A 99 -4.53 13.27 -10.15
C PRO A 99 -3.19 12.85 -10.78
N ALA A 100 -2.99 13.19 -12.06
CA ALA A 100 -1.76 12.89 -12.79
C ALA A 100 -0.49 13.55 -12.19
N HIS A 101 -0.67 14.52 -11.29
CA HIS A 101 0.43 15.24 -10.62
C HIS A 101 0.25 15.19 -9.11
N ARG A 102 1.37 15.04 -8.40
CA ARG A 102 1.42 15.15 -6.94
C ARG A 102 1.13 16.59 -6.50
N GLY A 103 -0.10 16.88 -6.09
CA GLY A 103 -0.42 18.08 -5.32
C GLY A 103 0.30 18.08 -3.96
N GLU A 104 0.37 19.25 -3.30
CA GLU A 104 0.97 19.41 -1.98
C GLU A 104 0.36 18.41 -0.98
N ARG A 105 1.23 17.63 -0.31
CA ARG A 105 0.79 16.58 0.62
C ARG A 105 0.01 17.22 1.75
N ARG A 106 -1.20 16.70 2.05
CA ARG A 106 -1.84 16.95 3.35
C ARG A 106 -0.92 16.40 4.42
N ALA A 107 -0.33 17.29 5.22
CA ALA A 107 0.40 16.91 6.42
C ALA A 107 -0.59 16.18 7.34
N GLY A 108 -0.29 14.91 7.61
CA GLY A 108 -0.83 14.20 8.76
C GLY A 108 -0.09 14.61 10.02
#